data_AF-A0A3C1Z855-F1
#
_entry.id   AF-A0A3C1Z855-F1
#
_cell.length_a   1.000
_cell.length_b   1.000
_cell.length_c   1.000
_cell.angle_alpha   90.00
_cell.angle_beta   90.00
_cell.angle_gamma   90.00
#
_symmetry.space_group_name_H-M   'P 1'
#
loop_
_entity.id
_entity.type
_entity.pdbx_description
1 polymer ?
#
loop_
_entity_poly.entity_id
_entity_poly.type
_entity_poly.pdbx_seq_one_letter_code
_entity_poly.pdbx_strand_id
1 'polypeptide(L)'
;TPDEANRDPESGGLVVWDKEAPGEWDFRTYNSDSARGKIYEWLKNQGAREITIPYRANRAVLFNSDLFHETDDIAFQEGFTNRRINIT
;
A
#
# COMPACT_ATOMS: atom_id res chain seq x y z
N THR A 1 1.14 -6.62 15.02
CA THR A 1 1.83 -7.88 14.70
C THR A 1 3.30 -7.71 15.04
N PRO A 2 4.01 -8.69 15.60
CA PRO A 2 5.44 -8.57 15.87
C PRO A 2 6.26 -8.41 14.57
N ASP A 3 7.44 -7.81 14.64
CA ASP A 3 8.30 -7.62 13.46
C ASP A 3 8.79 -8.95 12.90
N GLU A 4 9.11 -9.90 13.78
CA GLU A 4 9.62 -11.22 13.44
C GLU A 4 8.59 -12.07 12.67
N ALA A 5 7.31 -11.70 12.74
CA ALA A 5 6.27 -12.37 11.97
C ALA A 5 6.41 -12.07 10.47
N ASN A 6 7.04 -10.97 10.07
CA ASN A 6 7.33 -10.68 8.67
C ASN A 6 8.59 -11.44 8.23
N ARG A 7 8.48 -12.28 7.20
CA ARG A 7 9.61 -13.05 6.64
C ARG A 7 10.46 -12.22 5.69
N ASP A 8 10.01 -11.02 5.31
CA ASP A 8 10.75 -10.07 4.50
C ASP A 8 10.69 -8.67 5.12
N PRO A 9 11.70 -8.27 5.91
CA PRO A 9 11.71 -6.99 6.62
C PRO A 9 11.66 -5.75 5.73
N GLU A 10 11.94 -5.88 4.43
CA GLU A 10 11.91 -4.78 3.46
C GLU A 10 10.54 -4.59 2.79
N SER A 11 9.56 -5.46 3.09
CA SER A 11 8.19 -5.39 2.53
C SER A 11 7.09 -5.53 3.59
N GLY A 12 5.87 -5.88 3.18
CA GLY A 12 4.72 -6.13 4.06
C GLY A 12 4.06 -4.88 4.64
N GLY A 13 4.54 -3.70 4.25
CA GLY A 13 4.06 -2.42 4.77
C GLY A 13 3.06 -1.74 3.84
N LEU A 14 3.42 -0.55 3.36
CA LEU A 14 2.59 0.30 2.50
C LEU A 14 3.44 0.76 1.33
N VAL A 15 2.90 0.74 0.12
CA VAL A 15 3.47 1.41 -1.04
C VAL A 15 2.65 2.67 -1.30
N VAL A 16 3.33 3.80 -1.50
CA VAL A 16 2.71 5.09 -1.83
C VAL A 16 3.36 5.64 -3.08
N TRP A 17 2.57 6.19 -4.00
CA TRP A 17 3.08 6.94 -5.15
C TRP A 17 2.90 8.43 -4.94
N ASP A 18 3.84 9.23 -5.45
CA ASP A 18 3.86 10.70 -5.32
C ASP A 18 2.81 11.45 -6.19
N LYS A 19 1.73 10.77 -6.55
CA LYS A 19 0.63 11.30 -7.36
C LYS A 19 -0.70 11.14 -6.63
N GLU A 20 -1.51 12.18 -6.66
CA GLU A 20 -2.89 12.13 -6.21
C GLU A 20 -3.79 11.49 -7.26
N ALA A 21 -4.87 10.84 -6.82
CA ALA A 21 -5.92 10.38 -7.71
C ALA A 21 -6.52 11.59 -8.48
N PRO A 22 -6.73 11.50 -9.80
CA PRO A 22 -7.36 12.57 -10.54
C PRO A 22 -8.78 12.86 -10.02
N GLY A 23 -9.12 14.14 -9.86
CA GLY A 23 -10.38 14.56 -9.22
C GLY A 23 -11.65 14.12 -9.97
N GLU A 24 -11.53 13.78 -11.26
CA GLU A 24 -12.60 13.25 -12.09
C GLU A 24 -12.84 11.74 -11.92
N TRP A 25 -12.01 11.04 -11.14
CA TRP A 25 -12.17 9.61 -10.92
C TRP A 25 -13.23 9.33 -9.85
N ASP A 26 -14.27 8.59 -10.23
CA ASP A 26 -15.30 8.13 -9.30
C ASP A 26 -14.71 7.19 -8.24
N PHE A 27 -15.00 7.47 -6.97
CA PHE A 27 -14.46 6.74 -5.82
C PHE A 27 -14.71 5.22 -5.91
N ARG A 28 -15.92 4.79 -6.33
CA ARG A 28 -16.25 3.35 -6.40
C ARG A 28 -15.45 2.65 -7.49
N THR A 29 -15.34 3.29 -8.64
CA THR A 29 -14.59 2.76 -9.78
C THR A 29 -13.11 2.67 -9.45
N TYR A 30 -12.55 3.74 -8.89
CA TYR A 30 -11.15 3.83 -8.45
C TYR A 30 -10.77 2.75 -7.43
N ASN A 31 -11.60 2.52 -6.42
CA ASN A 31 -11.36 1.52 -5.36
C ASN A 31 -11.75 0.08 -5.75
N SER A 32 -11.96 -0.21 -7.03
CA SER A 32 -12.27 -1.57 -7.50
C SER A 32 -11.04 -2.28 -8.04
N ASP A 33 -10.96 -3.60 -7.86
CA ASP A 33 -9.88 -4.43 -8.41
C ASP A 33 -9.74 -4.27 -9.93
N SER A 34 -10.85 -4.04 -10.62
CA SER A 34 -10.88 -3.83 -12.07
C SER A 34 -10.15 -2.57 -12.54
N ALA A 35 -9.97 -1.57 -11.67
CA ALA A 35 -9.25 -0.33 -11.98
C ALA A 35 -7.73 -0.48 -11.82
N ARG A 36 -7.25 -1.51 -11.12
CA ARG A 36 -5.83 -1.72 -10.77
C ARG A 36 -4.90 -1.61 -11.97
N GLY A 37 -5.21 -2.28 -13.07
CA GLY A 37 -4.38 -2.23 -14.28
C GLY A 37 -4.26 -0.81 -14.86
N LYS A 38 -5.38 -0.08 -14.93
CA LYS A 38 -5.43 1.30 -15.44
C LYS A 38 -4.69 2.28 -14.53
N ILE A 39 -4.75 2.06 -13.21
CA ILE A 39 -4.00 2.84 -12.22
C ILE A 39 -2.50 2.73 -12.49
N TYR A 40 -1.97 1.51 -12.62
CA TYR A 40 -0.54 1.32 -12.87
C TYR A 40 -0.08 1.89 -14.21
N GLU A 41 -0.87 1.70 -15.27
CA GLU A 41 -0.58 2.32 -16.56
C GLU A 41 -0.52 3.85 -16.45
N TRP A 42 -1.49 4.44 -15.75
CA TRP A 42 -1.52 5.88 -15.51
C TRP A 42 -0.31 6.35 -14.70
N LEU A 43 0.00 5.72 -13.57
CA LEU A 43 1.16 6.04 -12.72
C LEU A 43 2.47 5.99 -13.50
N LYS A 44 2.66 4.95 -14.33
CA LYS A 44 3.80 4.80 -15.21
C LYS A 44 3.89 5.94 -16.23
N ASN A 45 2.77 6.28 -16.87
CA ASN A 45 2.70 7.37 -17.85
C ASN A 45 2.96 8.75 -17.21
N GLN A 46 2.63 8.92 -15.93
CA GLN A 46 2.92 10.14 -15.17
C GLN A 46 4.35 10.21 -14.63
N GLY A 47 5.15 9.15 -14.81
CA GLY A 47 6.48 9.05 -14.19
C GLY A 47 6.40 9.12 -12.67
N ALA A 48 5.36 8.54 -12.07
CA ALA A 48 5.14 8.54 -10.63
C ALA A 48 6.31 7.85 -9.91
N ARG A 49 6.74 8.43 -8.79
CA ARG A 49 7.76 7.83 -7.92
C ARG A 49 7.07 6.97 -6.86
N GLU A 50 7.51 5.72 -6.81
CA GLU A 50 7.14 4.78 -5.77
C GLU A 50 7.94 5.00 -4.48
N ILE A 51 7.27 4.88 -3.35
CA ILE A 51 7.82 5.01 -2.00
C ILE A 51 7.33 3.81 -1.18
N THR A 52 8.22 2.84 -0.98
CA THR A 52 7.96 1.67 -0.14
C THR A 52 8.24 2.03 1.32
N ILE A 53 7.28 1.71 2.19
CA ILE A 53 7.36 1.89 3.64
C ILE A 53 7.27 0.49 4.26
N PRO A 54 8.41 -0.20 4.50
CA PRO A 54 8.43 -1.60 4.98
C PRO A 54 7.70 -1.76 6.30
N TYR A 55 7.08 -2.91 6.57
CA TYR A 55 6.35 -3.15 7.83
C TYR A 55 7.21 -2.89 9.07
N ARG A 56 6.64 -2.24 10.09
CA ARG A 56 7.20 -2.21 11.46
C ARG A 56 6.08 -2.26 12.50
N ALA A 57 6.26 -3.08 13.52
CA ALA A 57 5.36 -3.20 14.66
C ALA A 57 5.23 -1.86 15.39
N ASN A 58 4.01 -1.53 15.82
CA ASN A 58 3.69 -0.32 16.60
C ASN A 58 4.15 1.01 15.96
N ARG A 59 4.31 1.06 14.63
CA ARG A 59 4.66 2.29 13.90
C ARG A 59 3.41 2.97 13.35
N ALA A 60 3.29 4.28 13.58
CA ALA A 60 2.33 5.14 12.89
C ALA A 60 2.94 5.72 11.61
N VAL A 61 2.13 5.79 10.54
CA VAL A 61 2.49 6.44 9.28
C VAL A 61 1.43 7.49 9.00
N LEU A 62 1.85 8.74 8.74
CA LEU A 62 0.97 9.84 8.37
C LEU A 62 1.38 10.34 6.99
N PHE A 63 0.41 10.39 6.07
CA PHE A 63 0.61 10.83 4.69
C PHE A 63 -0.71 11.41 4.14
N ASN A 64 -0.66 12.08 2.99
CA ASN A 64 -1.87 12.54 2.30
C ASN A 64 -2.60 11.32 1.71
N SER A 65 -3.83 11.06 2.16
CA SER A 65 -4.63 9.90 1.73
C SER A 65 -5.05 9.95 0.26
N ASP A 66 -5.03 11.13 -0.36
CA ASP A 66 -5.40 11.29 -1.78
C ASP A 66 -4.30 10.76 -2.71
N LEU A 67 -3.09 10.51 -2.20
CA LEU A 67 -2.03 9.83 -2.93
C LEU A 67 -2.44 8.38 -3.24
N PHE A 68 -2.08 7.86 -4.41
CA PHE A 68 -2.23 6.43 -4.68
C PHE A 68 -1.41 5.63 -3.65
N HIS A 69 -2.03 4.63 -3.04
CA HIS A 69 -1.38 3.78 -2.05
C HIS A 69 -2.01 2.40 -2.00
N GLU A 70 -1.21 1.40 -1.64
CA GLU A 70 -1.67 0.03 -1.45
C GLU A 70 -0.87 -0.71 -0.37
N THR A 71 -1.43 -1.82 0.12
CA THR A 71 -0.64 -2.75 0.91
C THR A 71 0.42 -3.38 0.02
N ASP A 72 1.67 -3.32 0.49
CA ASP A 72 2.83 -3.95 -0.14
C ASP A 72 2.72 -5.48 -0.12
N ASP A 73 3.60 -6.16 -0.84
CA ASP A 73 3.68 -7.62 -0.86
C ASP A 73 3.82 -8.18 0.57
N ILE A 74 2.96 -9.14 0.92
CA ILE A 74 2.88 -9.71 2.27
C ILE A 74 3.56 -11.07 2.35
N ALA A 75 4.55 -11.19 3.22
CA ALA A 75 5.25 -12.46 3.49
C ALA A 75 5.27 -12.77 5.00
N PHE A 76 4.10 -12.89 5.63
CA PHE A 76 4.02 -13.17 7.07
C PHE A 76 4.02 -14.67 7.38
N GLN A 77 4.52 -15.04 8.56
CA GLN A 77 4.41 -16.39 9.10
C GLN A 77 2.93 -16.80 9.24
N GLU A 78 2.66 -18.10 9.14
CA GLU A 78 1.31 -18.62 9.39
C GLU A 78 0.92 -18.52 10.87
N GLY A 79 -0.38 -18.54 11.15
CA GLY A 79 -0.91 -18.48 12.51
C GLY A 79 -1.54 -17.12 12.85
N PHE A 80 -2.49 -17.14 13.78
CA PHE A 80 -3.33 -15.98 14.09
C PHE A 80 -2.53 -14.76 14.54
N THR A 81 -1.55 -14.96 15.43
CA THR A 81 -0.70 -13.89 16.00
C THR A 81 0.27 -13.28 14.98
N ASN A 82 0.49 -13.97 13.86
CA ASN A 82 1.43 -13.57 12.81
C ASN A 82 0.75 -12.84 11.65
N ARG A 83 -0.58 -12.77 11.62
CA ARG A 83 -1.31 -12.01 10.58
C ARG A 83 -0.96 -10.54 10.69
N ARG A 84 -0.69 -9.90 9.56
CA ARG A 84 -0.56 -8.43 9.47
C ARG A 84 -1.87 -7.78 9.90
N ILE A 85 -1.79 -6.86 10.85
CA ILE A 85 -2.92 -6.05 11.33
C ILE A 85 -2.51 -4.59 11.17
N ASN A 86 -3.39 -3.79 10.57
CA ASN A 86 -3.30 -2.33 10.52
C ASN A 86 -4.64 -1.73 11.00
N ILE A 87 -4.61 -0.44 11.32
CA ILE A 87 -5.79 0.37 11.60
C ILE A 87 -5.60 1.63 10.75
N THR A 88 -6.59 1.94 9.90
CA THR A 88 -6.56 3.06 8.95
C THR A 88 -7.86 3.84 9.05
#